data_AF-A0A845DC17-F1
#
_entry.id   AF-A0A845DC17-F1
#
_cell.length_a   1.000
_cell.length_b   1.000
_cell.length_c   1.000
_cell.angle_alpha   90.00
_cell.angle_beta   90.00
_cell.angle_gamma   90.00
#
_symmetry.space_group_name_H-M   'P 1'
#
loop_
_entity.id
_entity.type
_entity.pdbx_description
1 polymer ?
#
loop_
_entity_poly.entity_id
_entity_poly.type
_entity_poly.pdbx_seq_one_letter_code
_entity_poly.pdbx_strand_id
1 'polypeptide(L)'
;MSRTDQLRDIGCHKELFIDEAPIASMTNLRLTMNAPYQDHEPVFLPEAPWEYRIHPYATVLREGDVFRLWYLAYEWDPPAGVALPVAGTAEDARQFWAHTRGRLCYAESKDGVNWERPNLGLVEYRESGDNNILGPAVHDAVQQAGWNGGTVFKDSGAAPEGRYKLWSQIVVGEEGKSGLTGFCSPDGLRWTPCGNNPIPGHCECLKVVFWDERVQQ
;
A
#
# COMPACT_ATOMS: atom_id res chain seq x y z
N MET A 1 -34.09 28.89 -9.47
CA MET A 1 -34.19 28.36 -8.09
C MET A 1 -33.65 29.44 -7.17
N SER A 2 -34.45 29.87 -6.20
CA SER A 2 -34.10 30.95 -5.26
C SER A 2 -32.93 30.50 -4.38
N ARG A 3 -31.82 31.24 -4.40
CA ARG A 3 -30.74 31.08 -3.40
C ARG A 3 -31.31 31.53 -2.05
N THR A 4 -31.47 30.60 -1.13
CA THR A 4 -31.72 30.93 0.27
C THR A 4 -30.42 31.50 0.84
N ASP A 5 -30.38 32.81 1.08
CA ASP A 5 -29.30 33.50 1.81
C ASP A 5 -29.34 33.12 3.32
N GLN A 6 -29.25 31.84 3.63
CA GLN A 6 -29.03 31.41 5.00
C GLN A 6 -27.57 31.65 5.36
N LEU A 7 -27.35 32.54 6.33
CA LEU A 7 -26.05 32.73 6.96
C LEU A 7 -25.55 31.37 7.50
N ARG A 8 -24.44 30.90 6.96
CA ARG A 8 -23.83 29.62 7.35
C ARG A 8 -22.72 29.89 8.35
N ASP A 9 -22.88 29.39 9.58
CA ASP A 9 -21.82 29.43 10.59
C ASP A 9 -20.81 28.32 10.29
N ILE A 10 -19.63 28.72 9.83
CA ILE A 10 -18.53 27.82 9.44
C ILE A 10 -17.43 27.77 10.51
N GLY A 11 -17.46 28.65 11.51
CA GLY A 11 -16.45 28.75 12.56
C GLY A 11 -15.01 28.66 12.03
N CYS A 12 -14.23 27.73 12.59
CA CYS A 12 -12.88 27.37 12.16
C CYS A 12 -12.81 25.94 11.57
N HIS A 13 -13.94 25.44 11.08
CA HIS A 13 -14.05 24.10 10.51
C HIS A 13 -13.46 24.06 9.09
N LYS A 14 -12.92 22.91 8.70
CA LYS A 14 -12.50 22.66 7.32
C LYS A 14 -13.73 22.39 6.48
N GLU A 15 -13.92 23.18 5.43
CA GLU A 15 -15.01 23.03 4.47
C GLU A 15 -14.51 22.36 3.19
N LEU A 16 -15.28 21.40 2.66
CA LEU A 16 -15.00 20.81 1.36
C LEU A 16 -15.55 21.73 0.26
N PHE A 17 -14.66 22.29 -0.56
CA PHE A 17 -15.02 23.17 -1.68
C PHE A 17 -15.43 22.35 -2.91
N ILE A 18 -16.53 21.60 -2.80
CA ILE A 18 -17.02 20.68 -3.84
C ILE A 18 -18.33 21.13 -4.49
N ASP A 19 -19.00 22.12 -3.91
CA ASP A 19 -20.27 22.66 -4.37
C ASP A 19 -20.28 24.20 -4.34
N GLU A 20 -21.40 24.79 -4.75
CA GLU A 20 -21.56 26.25 -4.80
C GLU A 20 -21.98 26.88 -3.47
N ALA A 21 -22.25 26.08 -2.44
CA ALA A 21 -22.78 26.57 -1.17
C ALA A 21 -21.86 27.58 -0.44
N PRO A 22 -20.51 27.45 -0.45
CA PRO A 22 -19.63 28.47 0.13
C PRO A 22 -19.40 29.68 -0.81
N ILE A 23 -19.97 29.70 -2.02
CA ILE A 23 -19.63 30.68 -3.05
C ILE A 23 -20.65 31.82 -3.08
N ALA A 24 -20.30 32.94 -2.44
CA ALA A 24 -21.11 34.15 -2.43
C ALA A 24 -21.37 34.69 -3.84
N SER A 25 -20.34 34.77 -4.69
CA SER A 25 -20.48 35.21 -6.09
C SER A 25 -19.44 34.56 -7.02
N MET A 26 -19.79 34.45 -8.31
CA MET A 26 -18.91 34.05 -9.40
C MET A 26 -19.09 35.04 -10.56
N THR A 27 -18.02 35.46 -11.21
CA THR A 27 -18.09 36.30 -12.41
C THR A 27 -17.17 35.71 -13.47
N ASN A 28 -17.73 35.36 -14.62
CA ASN A 28 -17.00 34.70 -15.72
C ASN A 28 -16.26 33.41 -15.30
N LEU A 29 -16.80 32.68 -14.31
CA LEU A 29 -16.27 31.42 -13.79
C LEU A 29 -17.38 30.37 -13.74
N ARG A 30 -17.00 29.10 -13.83
CA ARG A 30 -17.90 27.95 -13.65
C ARG A 30 -17.23 26.86 -12.84
N LEU A 31 -17.85 26.42 -11.75
CA LEU A 31 -17.45 25.22 -11.03
C LEU A 31 -17.71 24.00 -11.93
N THR A 32 -16.67 23.20 -12.19
CA THR A 32 -16.72 22.06 -13.11
C THR A 32 -16.05 20.85 -12.47
N MET A 33 -16.76 19.73 -12.41
CA MET A 33 -16.15 18.43 -12.13
C MET A 33 -15.44 17.97 -13.40
N ASN A 34 -14.11 17.87 -13.37
CA ASN A 34 -13.37 17.31 -14.50
C ASN A 34 -13.71 15.82 -14.63
N ALA A 35 -13.94 15.36 -15.86
CA ALA A 35 -14.10 13.93 -16.10
C ALA A 35 -12.81 13.22 -15.69
N PRO A 36 -12.89 12.13 -14.90
CA PRO A 36 -11.69 11.34 -14.61
C PRO A 36 -11.13 10.83 -15.93
N TYR A 37 -9.85 11.06 -16.15
CA TYR A 37 -9.11 10.47 -17.25
C TYR A 37 -8.32 9.29 -16.70
N GLN A 38 -8.55 8.11 -17.25
CA GLN A 38 -7.73 6.94 -17.03
C GLN A 38 -6.93 6.72 -18.31
N ASP A 39 -5.60 6.76 -18.19
CA ASP A 39 -4.72 6.43 -19.30
C ASP A 39 -4.95 4.96 -19.71
N HIS A 40 -4.86 4.70 -21.02
CA HIS A 40 -5.02 3.36 -21.56
C HIS A 40 -3.77 2.51 -21.31
N GLU A 41 -2.61 3.14 -21.19
CA GLU A 41 -1.37 2.46 -20.92
C GLU A 41 -1.17 2.30 -19.40
N PRO A 42 -1.00 1.05 -18.91
CA PRO A 42 -0.75 0.80 -17.51
C PRO A 42 0.64 1.30 -17.10
N VAL A 43 0.72 2.04 -15.99
CA VAL A 43 1.98 2.59 -15.46
C VAL A 43 2.86 1.50 -14.83
N PHE A 44 2.27 0.40 -14.37
CA PHE A 44 3.00 -0.66 -13.69
C PHE A 44 2.32 -2.01 -13.91
N LEU A 45 3.00 -2.90 -14.65
CA LEU A 45 2.52 -4.23 -14.97
C LEU A 45 3.28 -5.31 -14.17
N PRO A 46 2.72 -6.52 -14.01
CA PRO A 46 3.48 -7.65 -13.51
C PRO A 46 4.50 -8.10 -14.56
N GLU A 47 5.78 -8.17 -14.17
CA GLU A 47 6.91 -8.54 -15.04
C GLU A 47 7.80 -9.63 -14.42
N ALA A 48 7.72 -9.83 -13.10
CA ALA A 48 8.53 -10.81 -12.38
C ALA A 48 7.74 -12.07 -11.99
N PRO A 49 8.40 -13.23 -11.78
CA PRO A 49 7.73 -14.49 -11.44
C PRO A 49 6.89 -14.47 -10.16
N TRP A 50 7.24 -13.62 -9.19
CA TRP A 50 6.48 -13.41 -7.95
C TRP A 50 5.31 -12.43 -8.10
N GLU A 51 5.11 -11.88 -9.31
CA GLU A 51 4.06 -10.92 -9.63
C GLU A 51 3.00 -11.57 -10.53
N TYR A 52 2.19 -12.49 -10.00
CA TYR A 52 1.04 -12.95 -10.78
C TYR A 52 0.04 -11.80 -11.00
N ARG A 53 -0.17 -10.97 -9.98
CA ARG A 53 -0.88 -9.70 -10.12
C ARG A 53 -0.28 -8.62 -9.22
N ILE A 54 -0.26 -7.39 -9.70
CA ILE A 54 -0.03 -6.21 -8.87
C ILE A 54 -1.34 -5.85 -8.16
N HIS A 55 -1.29 -5.70 -6.84
CA HIS A 55 -2.45 -5.27 -6.06
C HIS A 55 -2.48 -3.74 -5.94
N PRO A 56 -3.65 -3.09 -5.82
CA PRO A 56 -3.75 -1.64 -5.60
C PRO A 56 -3.14 -1.15 -4.28
N TYR A 57 -2.66 -2.04 -3.43
CA TYR A 57 -2.05 -1.67 -2.16
C TYR A 57 -0.59 -1.31 -2.38
N ALA A 58 -0.34 -0.01 -2.45
CA ALA A 58 0.98 0.53 -2.70
C ALA A 58 1.18 1.88 -2.02
N THR A 59 2.43 2.25 -1.80
CA THR A 59 2.86 3.58 -1.37
C THR A 59 3.88 4.10 -2.35
N VAL A 60 3.69 5.32 -2.86
CA VAL A 60 4.71 6.07 -3.60
C VAL A 60 5.18 7.24 -2.74
N LEU A 61 6.49 7.36 -2.54
CA LEU A 61 7.11 8.54 -1.93
C LEU A 61 8.20 9.07 -2.85
N ARG A 62 8.30 10.40 -2.99
CA ARG A 62 9.42 11.04 -3.68
C ARG A 62 10.52 11.38 -2.67
N GLU A 63 11.74 10.96 -2.97
CA GLU A 63 12.95 11.27 -2.21
C GLU A 63 14.01 11.86 -3.12
N GLY A 64 14.22 13.17 -3.01
CA GLY A 64 15.07 13.90 -3.95
C GLY A 64 14.53 13.77 -5.37
N ASP A 65 15.34 13.16 -6.25
CA ASP A 65 15.03 12.96 -7.67
C ASP A 65 14.52 11.54 -7.98
N VAL A 66 14.25 10.72 -6.96
CA VAL A 66 13.77 9.34 -7.12
C VAL A 66 12.39 9.20 -6.49
N PHE A 67 11.46 8.63 -7.24
CA PHE A 67 10.22 8.07 -6.72
C PHE A 67 10.48 6.63 -6.27
N ARG A 68 10.04 6.33 -5.06
CA ARG A 68 10.16 5.03 -4.40
C ARG A 68 8.77 4.44 -4.30
N LEU A 69 8.59 3.22 -4.77
CA LEU A 69 7.33 2.48 -4.77
C LEU A 69 7.48 1.23 -3.90
N TRP A 70 6.68 1.14 -2.86
CA TRP A 70 6.43 -0.10 -2.12
C TRP A 70 5.07 -0.62 -2.56
N TYR A 71 5.02 -1.83 -3.07
CA TYR A 71 3.78 -2.38 -3.62
C TYR A 71 3.56 -3.82 -3.17
N LEU A 72 2.29 -4.18 -3.04
CA LEU A 72 1.89 -5.55 -2.83
C LEU A 72 1.69 -6.22 -4.18
N ALA A 73 2.40 -7.32 -4.42
CA ALA A 73 2.08 -8.28 -5.46
C ALA A 73 1.43 -9.51 -4.83
N TYR A 74 0.58 -10.21 -5.59
CA TYR A 74 0.23 -11.58 -5.25
C TYR A 74 1.01 -12.50 -6.17
N GLU A 75 1.69 -13.45 -5.54
CA GLU A 75 2.25 -14.62 -6.19
C GLU A 75 1.17 -15.70 -6.32
N TRP A 76 1.21 -16.45 -7.41
CA TRP A 76 0.44 -17.66 -7.64
C TRP A 76 1.38 -18.88 -7.61
N ASP A 77 1.21 -19.75 -6.62
CA ASP A 77 2.06 -20.94 -6.42
C ASP A 77 1.22 -22.16 -6.02
N PRO A 78 0.46 -22.74 -6.97
CA PRO A 78 -0.42 -23.86 -6.69
C PRO A 78 0.33 -25.21 -6.81
N PRO A 79 -0.25 -26.30 -6.26
CA PRO A 79 0.21 -27.66 -6.57
C PRO A 79 0.16 -27.97 -8.07
N ALA A 80 1.02 -28.89 -8.51
CA ALA A 80 1.06 -29.32 -9.90
C ALA A 80 -0.31 -29.81 -10.40
N GLY A 81 -0.74 -29.32 -11.56
CA GLY A 81 -2.03 -29.68 -12.18
C GLY A 81 -3.21 -28.81 -11.75
N VAL A 82 -3.04 -27.91 -10.78
CA VAL A 82 -4.07 -26.93 -10.41
C VAL A 82 -3.96 -25.71 -11.31
N ALA A 83 -5.00 -25.46 -12.10
CA ALA A 83 -5.10 -24.29 -12.97
C ALA A 83 -5.63 -23.07 -12.20
N LEU A 84 -5.36 -21.88 -12.75
CA LEU A 84 -5.98 -20.65 -12.26
C LEU A 84 -7.51 -20.74 -12.39
N PRO A 85 -8.27 -20.42 -11.33
CA PRO A 85 -9.72 -20.35 -11.42
C PRO A 85 -10.16 -19.19 -12.34
N VAL A 86 -11.10 -19.44 -13.27
CA VAL A 86 -11.52 -18.46 -14.30
C VAL A 86 -13.04 -18.26 -14.40
N ALA A 87 -13.84 -19.03 -13.66
CA ALA A 87 -15.30 -18.97 -13.71
C ALA A 87 -15.90 -17.93 -12.75
N GLY A 88 -15.11 -17.42 -11.79
CA GLY A 88 -15.51 -16.35 -10.87
C GLY A 88 -16.47 -16.78 -9.76
N THR A 89 -16.47 -18.08 -9.43
CA THR A 89 -17.34 -18.63 -8.38
C THR A 89 -16.79 -18.38 -6.96
N ALA A 90 -17.60 -18.63 -5.94
CA ALA A 90 -17.11 -18.61 -4.56
C ALA A 90 -16.06 -19.71 -4.28
N GLU A 91 -16.14 -20.84 -4.99
CA GLU A 91 -15.10 -21.88 -4.93
C GLU A 91 -13.82 -21.42 -5.62
N ASP A 92 -13.93 -20.75 -6.75
CA ASP A 92 -12.79 -20.15 -7.45
C ASP A 92 -12.05 -19.16 -6.55
N ALA A 93 -12.79 -18.32 -5.83
CA ALA A 93 -12.20 -17.40 -4.86
C ALA A 93 -11.47 -18.17 -3.74
N ARG A 94 -12.06 -19.25 -3.20
CA ARG A 94 -11.40 -20.09 -2.18
C ARG A 94 -10.11 -20.73 -2.72
N GLN A 95 -10.16 -21.32 -3.90
CA GLN A 95 -8.99 -21.93 -4.56
C GLN A 95 -7.90 -20.88 -4.82
N PHE A 96 -8.30 -19.69 -5.29
CA PHE A 96 -7.37 -18.60 -5.52
C PHE A 96 -6.65 -18.19 -4.23
N TRP A 97 -7.40 -17.96 -3.14
CA TRP A 97 -6.82 -17.51 -1.87
C TRP A 97 -6.02 -18.60 -1.14
N ALA A 98 -6.31 -19.88 -1.39
CA ALA A 98 -5.52 -21.00 -0.85
C ALA A 98 -4.10 -21.05 -1.42
N HIS A 99 -3.94 -20.67 -2.70
CA HIS A 99 -2.69 -20.82 -3.47
C HIS A 99 -2.02 -19.50 -3.85
N THR A 100 -2.46 -18.41 -3.23
CA THR A 100 -1.83 -17.10 -3.38
C THR A 100 -1.09 -16.69 -2.13
N ARG A 101 -0.01 -15.92 -2.33
CA ARG A 101 0.77 -15.32 -1.26
C ARG A 101 1.04 -13.87 -1.60
N GLY A 102 0.78 -12.97 -0.65
CA GLY A 102 1.11 -11.56 -0.82
C GLY A 102 2.60 -11.33 -0.59
N ARG A 103 3.23 -10.61 -1.51
CA ARG A 103 4.64 -10.22 -1.50
C ARG A 103 4.72 -8.71 -1.43
N LEU A 104 5.35 -8.16 -0.39
CA LEU A 104 5.74 -6.77 -0.38
C LEU A 104 6.98 -6.62 -1.26
N CYS A 105 6.95 -5.72 -2.22
CA CYS A 105 8.01 -5.52 -3.20
C CYS A 105 8.37 -4.04 -3.31
N TYR A 106 9.48 -3.75 -3.98
CA TYR A 106 10.02 -2.40 -4.12
C TYR A 106 10.44 -2.06 -5.55
N ALA A 107 10.14 -0.85 -5.99
CA ALA A 107 10.55 -0.32 -7.29
C ALA A 107 10.95 1.16 -7.20
N GLU A 108 11.73 1.63 -8.16
CA GLU A 108 12.20 3.01 -8.26
C GLU A 108 11.86 3.63 -9.61
N SER A 109 11.68 4.95 -9.63
CA SER A 109 11.43 5.68 -10.87
C SER A 109 12.02 7.08 -10.78
N LYS A 110 12.42 7.66 -11.92
CA LYS A 110 12.88 9.07 -12.01
C LYS A 110 11.76 10.03 -12.41
N ASP A 111 10.69 9.52 -13.00
CA ASP A 111 9.59 10.30 -13.58
C ASP A 111 8.21 9.94 -13.02
N GLY A 112 8.12 8.88 -12.20
CA GLY A 112 6.89 8.35 -11.64
C GLY A 112 6.06 7.53 -12.62
N VAL A 113 6.57 7.28 -13.84
CA VAL A 113 5.87 6.58 -14.92
C VAL A 113 6.63 5.32 -15.33
N ASN A 114 7.94 5.41 -15.48
CA ASN A 114 8.81 4.29 -15.83
C ASN A 114 9.48 3.75 -14.57
N TRP A 115 9.23 2.48 -14.24
CA TRP A 115 9.66 1.89 -12.98
C TRP A 115 10.68 0.77 -13.18
N GLU A 116 11.75 0.81 -12.39
CA GLU A 116 12.78 -0.22 -12.30
C GLU A 116 12.57 -1.06 -11.05
N ARG A 117 12.67 -2.39 -11.18
CA ARG A 117 12.65 -3.34 -10.06
C ARG A 117 14.10 -3.71 -9.73
N PRO A 118 14.75 -3.05 -8.77
CA PRO A 118 16.16 -3.33 -8.48
C PRO A 118 16.32 -4.73 -7.89
N ASN A 119 17.42 -5.40 -8.22
CA ASN A 119 17.82 -6.60 -7.49
C ASN A 119 18.31 -6.22 -6.10
N LEU A 120 17.54 -6.59 -5.07
CA LEU A 120 17.80 -6.22 -3.69
C LEU A 120 18.61 -7.31 -2.94
N GLY A 121 18.49 -8.57 -3.32
CA GLY A 121 19.18 -9.67 -2.62
C GLY A 121 18.73 -9.86 -1.16
N LEU A 122 17.55 -9.37 -0.78
CA LEU A 122 17.10 -9.35 0.63
C LEU A 122 16.30 -10.57 1.05
N VAL A 123 15.63 -11.23 0.09
CA VAL A 123 14.78 -12.40 0.32
C VAL A 123 15.20 -13.49 -0.64
N GLU A 124 15.31 -14.73 -0.17
CA GLU A 124 15.51 -15.88 -1.03
C GLU A 124 14.18 -16.30 -1.66
N TYR A 125 14.13 -16.40 -2.97
CA TYR A 125 12.97 -16.78 -3.75
C TYR A 125 13.36 -17.84 -4.77
N ARG A 126 12.81 -19.05 -4.65
CA ARG A 126 13.13 -20.20 -5.53
C ARG A 126 14.64 -20.36 -5.72
N GLU A 127 15.37 -20.44 -4.60
CA GLU A 127 16.83 -20.62 -4.54
C GLU A 127 17.66 -19.45 -5.10
N SER A 128 17.04 -18.29 -5.35
CA SER A 128 17.73 -17.08 -5.84
C SER A 128 17.38 -15.84 -5.01
N GLY A 129 18.40 -15.01 -4.76
CA GLY A 129 18.24 -13.67 -4.21
C GLY A 129 17.93 -12.60 -5.26
N ASP A 130 17.88 -12.96 -6.55
CA ASP A 130 17.74 -12.02 -7.66
C ASP A 130 16.30 -11.51 -7.80
N ASN A 131 15.88 -10.69 -6.84
CA ASN A 131 14.53 -10.17 -6.74
C ASN A 131 14.46 -8.85 -5.97
N ASN A 132 13.30 -8.23 -6.03
CA ASN A 132 12.98 -6.98 -5.33
C ASN A 132 11.97 -7.19 -4.18
N ILE A 133 11.89 -8.41 -3.65
CA ILE A 133 10.95 -8.77 -2.58
C ILE A 133 11.51 -8.27 -1.24
N LEU A 134 10.60 -7.73 -0.43
CA LEU A 134 10.86 -7.32 0.94
C LEU A 134 10.27 -8.36 1.90
N GLY A 135 11.06 -8.76 2.88
CA GLY A 135 10.61 -9.56 4.02
C GLY A 135 10.77 -8.74 5.30
N PRO A 136 10.07 -9.08 6.39
CA PRO A 136 10.58 -8.66 7.67
C PRO A 136 11.91 -9.40 7.92
N ALA A 137 12.88 -8.67 8.46
CA ALA A 137 14.24 -9.13 8.73
C ALA A 137 14.31 -10.14 9.89
N VAL A 138 13.21 -10.82 10.24
CA VAL A 138 13.11 -11.64 11.45
C VAL A 138 12.31 -12.90 11.19
N HIS A 139 12.95 -14.02 11.55
CA HIS A 139 12.48 -15.40 11.61
C HIS A 139 12.45 -16.20 10.30
N ASP A 140 13.10 -17.37 10.39
CA ASP A 140 13.10 -18.47 9.40
C ASP A 140 11.67 -18.95 9.04
N ALA A 141 10.67 -18.66 9.89
CA ALA A 141 9.26 -18.95 9.63
C ALA A 141 8.56 -17.91 8.73
N VAL A 142 9.17 -16.74 8.50
CA VAL A 142 8.53 -15.64 7.75
C VAL A 142 8.77 -15.71 6.25
N GLN A 143 9.67 -16.58 5.81
CA GLN A 143 9.76 -16.95 4.39
C GLN A 143 8.45 -17.55 3.85
N GLN A 144 7.60 -18.10 4.73
CA GLN A 144 6.27 -18.62 4.40
C GLN A 144 5.12 -17.62 4.65
N ALA A 145 5.38 -16.46 5.25
CA ALA A 145 4.31 -15.55 5.61
C ALA A 145 3.90 -14.64 4.45
N GLY A 146 2.59 -14.51 4.23
CA GLY A 146 2.04 -13.59 3.26
C GLY A 146 1.88 -12.19 3.85
N TRP A 147 2.30 -11.16 3.10
CA TRP A 147 1.95 -9.77 3.38
C TRP A 147 0.51 -9.49 2.94
N ASN A 148 -0.23 -8.69 3.71
CA ASN A 148 -1.53 -8.18 3.29
C ASN A 148 -1.61 -6.67 3.58
N GLY A 149 -1.37 -5.88 2.54
CA GLY A 149 -1.19 -4.43 2.63
C GLY A 149 0.26 -4.04 2.91
N GLY A 150 0.43 -2.80 3.37
CA GLY A 150 1.74 -2.21 3.62
C GLY A 150 1.76 -0.74 3.21
N THR A 151 1.30 0.14 4.10
CA THR A 151 1.49 1.58 3.90
C THR A 151 2.81 1.98 4.53
N VAL A 152 3.69 2.55 3.71
CA VAL A 152 4.93 3.14 4.17
C VAL A 152 4.72 4.61 4.46
N PHE A 153 5.26 5.10 5.57
CA PHE A 153 5.38 6.53 5.82
C PHE A 153 6.72 6.85 6.46
N LYS A 154 7.10 8.12 6.39
CA LYS A 154 8.28 8.64 7.06
C LYS A 154 7.86 9.34 8.34
N ASP A 155 8.55 9.03 9.42
CA ASP A 155 8.45 9.75 10.68
C ASP A 155 9.61 10.75 10.77
N SER A 156 9.29 12.04 10.70
CA SER A 156 10.28 13.13 10.80
C SER A 156 10.86 13.29 12.21
N GLY A 157 10.17 12.80 13.24
CA GLY A 157 10.59 12.85 14.64
C GLY A 157 11.31 11.59 15.13
N ALA A 158 11.39 10.54 14.32
CA ALA A 158 12.04 9.29 14.70
C ALA A 158 13.57 9.39 14.65
N ALA A 159 14.23 8.58 15.48
CA ALA A 159 15.66 8.28 15.33
C ALA A 159 15.92 7.64 13.94
N PRO A 160 17.15 7.76 13.40
CA PRO A 160 17.48 7.27 12.05
C PRO A 160 17.04 5.82 11.77
N GLU A 161 17.07 4.96 12.78
CA GLU A 161 16.70 3.54 12.72
C GLU A 161 15.19 3.31 12.50
N GLY A 162 14.37 4.29 12.88
CA GLY A 162 12.90 4.27 12.77
C GLY A 162 12.34 5.25 11.75
N ARG A 163 13.19 5.77 10.86
CA ARG A 163 12.85 6.82 9.88
C ARG A 163 11.67 6.41 8.99
N TYR A 164 11.64 5.16 8.55
CA TYR A 164 10.50 4.59 7.82
C TYR A 164 9.70 3.71 8.74
N LYS A 165 8.39 3.78 8.59
CA LYS A 165 7.44 2.93 9.30
C LYS A 165 6.48 2.30 8.30
N LEU A 166 6.14 1.04 8.54
CA LEU A 166 5.19 0.28 7.75
C LEU A 166 4.32 -0.55 8.65
N TRP A 167 3.01 -0.57 8.44
CA TRP A 167 2.13 -1.52 9.11
C TRP A 167 1.51 -2.45 8.08
N SER A 168 1.52 -3.74 8.38
CA SER A 168 0.90 -4.77 7.55
C SER A 168 0.30 -5.86 8.42
N GLN A 169 -0.75 -6.51 7.93
CA GLN A 169 -1.08 -7.83 8.41
C GLN A 169 -0.04 -8.81 7.85
N ILE A 170 0.50 -9.66 8.72
CA ILE A 170 1.34 -10.79 8.32
C ILE A 170 0.57 -12.07 8.62
N VAL A 171 0.35 -12.88 7.60
CA VAL A 171 -0.32 -14.18 7.73
C VAL A 171 0.74 -15.25 7.89
N VAL A 172 0.90 -15.79 9.11
CA VAL A 172 1.81 -16.91 9.42
C VAL A 172 0.97 -18.16 9.69
N GLY A 173 1.00 -19.14 8.78
CA GLY A 173 0.30 -20.43 8.95
C GLY A 173 -1.23 -20.35 8.96
N GLU A 174 -1.89 -21.46 9.30
CA GLU A 174 -3.37 -21.59 9.36
C GLU A 174 -3.99 -21.01 10.65
N GLU A 175 -3.22 -20.88 11.73
CA GLU A 175 -3.72 -20.41 13.02
C GLU A 175 -3.50 -18.91 13.20
N GLY A 176 -4.57 -18.17 12.88
CA GLY A 176 -4.62 -16.72 12.97
C GLY A 176 -4.36 -16.19 14.37
N LYS A 177 -3.34 -15.33 14.48
CA LYS A 177 -3.45 -14.16 15.35
C LYS A 177 -3.72 -12.96 14.46
N SER A 178 -4.99 -12.56 14.42
CA SER A 178 -5.46 -11.39 13.71
C SER A 178 -4.92 -10.11 14.38
N GLY A 179 -4.33 -9.23 13.58
CA GLY A 179 -3.78 -7.96 14.04
C GLY A 179 -2.81 -7.38 13.02
N LEU A 180 -2.58 -6.07 13.12
CA LEU A 180 -1.56 -5.41 12.32
C LEU A 180 -0.22 -5.50 13.06
N THR A 181 0.86 -5.76 12.32
CA THR A 181 2.22 -5.65 12.84
C THR A 181 2.84 -4.36 12.33
N GLY A 182 3.35 -3.55 13.24
CA GLY A 182 4.14 -2.37 12.93
C GLY A 182 5.61 -2.74 12.73
N PHE A 183 6.21 -2.15 11.71
CA PHE A 183 7.61 -2.30 11.33
C PHE A 183 8.29 -0.95 11.22
N CYS A 184 9.58 -0.95 11.51
CA CYS A 184 10.47 0.18 11.38
C CYS A 184 11.62 -0.20 10.45
N SER A 185 12.14 0.78 9.72
CA SER A 185 13.28 0.59 8.84
C SER A 185 14.11 1.87 8.74
N PRO A 186 15.45 1.78 8.74
CA PRO A 186 16.32 2.93 8.47
C PRO A 186 16.32 3.36 7.00
N ASP A 187 16.17 2.39 6.09
CA ASP A 187 16.30 2.57 4.64
C ASP A 187 14.98 2.40 3.88
N GLY A 188 13.93 1.88 4.54
CA GLY A 188 12.65 1.54 3.94
C GLY A 188 12.67 0.20 3.20
N LEU A 189 13.75 -0.57 3.28
CA LEU A 189 13.90 -1.85 2.59
C LEU A 189 14.01 -3.00 3.59
N ARG A 190 14.74 -2.79 4.69
CA ARG A 190 14.93 -3.78 5.76
C ARG A 190 13.99 -3.48 6.92
N TRP A 191 12.95 -4.28 7.04
CA TRP A 191 11.86 -4.04 7.99
C TRP A 191 12.01 -4.90 9.25
N THR A 192 12.01 -4.26 10.42
CA THR A 192 12.02 -4.96 11.72
C THR A 192 10.75 -4.61 12.49
N PRO A 193 10.03 -5.59 13.09
CA PRO A 193 8.91 -5.32 13.97
C PRO A 193 9.28 -4.30 15.04
N CYS A 194 8.42 -3.31 15.24
CA CYS A 194 8.62 -2.26 16.24
C CYS A 194 7.29 -1.83 16.86
N GLY A 195 7.37 -1.19 18.03
CA GLY A 195 6.18 -0.76 18.79
C GLY A 195 5.43 -1.92 19.45
N ASN A 196 4.21 -1.62 19.90
CA ASN A 196 3.36 -2.59 20.60
C ASN A 196 2.58 -3.43 19.58
N ASN A 197 3.04 -4.66 19.35
CA ASN A 197 2.42 -5.63 18.45
C ASN A 197 1.74 -6.78 19.22
N PRO A 198 0.62 -7.35 18.72
CA PRO A 198 -0.13 -6.87 17.56
C PRO A 198 -0.87 -5.56 17.87
N ILE A 199 -0.92 -4.65 16.90
CA ILE A 199 -1.76 -3.46 16.98
C ILE A 199 -3.23 -3.92 16.89
N PRO A 200 -4.09 -3.57 17.88
CA PRO A 200 -5.48 -3.99 17.88
C PRO A 200 -6.24 -3.49 16.64
N GLY A 201 -6.99 -4.39 16.02
CA GLY A 201 -7.83 -4.09 14.85
C GLY A 201 -7.75 -5.19 13.78
N HIS A 202 -8.84 -5.35 13.01
CA HIS A 202 -8.91 -6.26 11.87
C HIS A 202 -9.46 -5.49 10.67
N CYS A 203 -8.82 -5.56 9.50
CA CYS A 203 -9.22 -4.75 8.35
C CYS A 203 -8.97 -5.45 7.01
N GLU A 204 -9.96 -5.38 6.12
CA GLU A 204 -9.93 -5.92 4.76
C GLU A 204 -9.29 -4.93 3.75
N CYS A 205 -9.33 -3.63 4.06
CA CYS A 205 -8.80 -2.55 3.23
C CYS A 205 -7.40 -2.07 3.65
N LEU A 206 -6.65 -1.46 2.72
CA LEU A 206 -5.38 -0.82 3.02
C LEU A 206 -5.53 0.22 4.14
N LYS A 207 -4.64 0.17 5.12
CA LYS A 207 -4.54 1.17 6.19
C LYS A 207 -3.56 2.25 5.84
N VAL A 208 -4.08 3.42 5.50
CA VAL A 208 -3.25 4.61 5.30
C VAL A 208 -2.95 5.22 6.67
N VAL A 209 -1.66 5.31 7.00
CA VAL A 209 -1.16 5.89 8.24
C VAL A 209 -0.17 6.98 7.87
N PHE A 210 -0.19 8.06 8.64
CA PHE A 210 0.72 9.17 8.47
C PHE A 210 1.11 9.73 9.83
N TRP A 211 2.26 10.39 9.87
CA TRP A 211 2.70 11.16 11.02
C TRP A 211 1.93 12.48 11.10
N ASP A 212 1.44 12.84 12.29
CA ASP A 212 0.78 14.12 12.55
C ASP A 212 1.51 14.87 13.67
N GLU A 213 2.27 15.91 13.29
CA GLU A 213 3.04 16.73 14.23
C GLU A 213 2.18 17.44 15.28
N ARG A 214 0.86 17.56 15.07
CA ARG A 214 -0.06 18.23 16.00
C ARG A 214 -0.49 17.33 17.15
N VAL A 215 -0.32 16.02 17.01
CA VAL A 215 -0.72 15.01 17.99
C VAL A 215 0.53 14.56 18.74
N GLN A 216 1.20 15.49 19.41
CA GLN A 216 2.21 15.12 20.40
C GLN A 216 1.48 14.83 21.73
N GLN A 217 1.63 13.59 22.21
CA GLN A 217 1.33 13.22 23.60
C GLN A 217 2.62 13.16 24.39
#